data_AF-A0A4R4W2X1-F1
#
_entry.id   AF-A0A4R4W2X1-F1
#
_cell.length_a   1.000
_cell.length_b   1.000
_cell.length_c   1.000
_cell.angle_alpha   90.00
_cell.angle_beta   90.00
_cell.angle_gamma   90.00
#
_symmetry.space_group_name_H-M   'P 1'
#
loop_
_entity.id
_entity.type
_entity.pdbx_description
1 polymer ?
#
loop_
_entity_poly.entity_id
_entity_poly.type
_entity_poly.pdbx_seq_one_letter_code
_entity_poly.pdbx_strand_id
1 'polypeptide(L)'
;MSARRTAERAAEALLGRRSEATDLSPGSAALAGAGPDAGQLATMHSFSRPVTEPRPEEKASMDDQRVDDRDDEGRSRRERTAAHRLAARHGDAAARRAAARDVGYALPTLEAVERVALALQHPPDPHGPEAAPGDVDDALALLGHARAMLDHYELHLLDAARAAGRDWATIGVLLSGPENMPGGDQARARHAELLRAFPGHRAGAATAAVPEDASPSAATDGALAGLRATTVPLPVHACGIARGVCPEHGATLALEADLTRCQECDATWPGDRLNRPCPEPITRTEEARYLRRTGMCAGHAVALAAVYGIETEPLRPGPSAPDAGAWDDGGEAARYVRSHYRLPPAKRNARITVQGRVGTVLGFRGGYLRTRFDDEPASRVLCHPTAGVTYAGPGERTGQAPTAAPPGRKNGTSR
;
A
#
# COMPACT_ATOMS: atom_id res chain seq x y z
N MET A 1 -51.15 16.71 21.95
CA MET A 1 -51.12 15.54 22.85
C MET A 1 -51.33 14.17 22.15
N SER A 2 -51.80 14.09 20.90
CA SER A 2 -52.04 12.80 20.22
C SER A 2 -50.75 12.12 19.71
N ALA A 3 -49.79 12.88 19.15
CA ALA A 3 -48.57 12.30 18.57
C ALA A 3 -47.61 11.65 19.58
N ARG A 4 -47.62 12.09 20.85
CA ARG A 4 -46.72 11.56 21.89
C ARG A 4 -47.14 10.16 22.36
N ARG A 5 -48.45 9.86 22.37
CA ARG A 5 -48.97 8.53 22.74
C ARG A 5 -48.72 7.47 21.66
N THR A 6 -48.60 7.87 20.41
CA THR A 6 -48.27 6.97 19.30
C THR A 6 -46.81 6.53 19.34
N ALA A 7 -45.90 7.41 19.79
CA ALA A 7 -44.48 7.09 19.94
C ALA A 7 -44.21 6.14 21.12
N GLU A 8 -44.89 6.32 22.26
CA GLU A 8 -44.73 5.45 23.43
C GLU A 8 -45.21 4.01 23.18
N ARG A 9 -46.32 3.83 22.42
CA ARG A 9 -46.80 2.48 22.04
C ARG A 9 -45.89 1.75 21.05
N ALA A 10 -45.16 2.48 20.21
CA ALA A 10 -44.21 1.86 19.27
C ALA A 10 -42.94 1.36 19.99
N ALA A 11 -42.54 2.01 21.08
CA ALA A 11 -41.37 1.63 21.88
C ALA A 11 -41.63 0.37 22.72
N GLU A 12 -42.83 0.21 23.29
CA GLU A 12 -43.19 -1.01 24.06
C GLU A 12 -43.27 -2.27 23.17
N ALA A 13 -43.68 -2.14 21.91
CA ALA A 13 -43.77 -3.28 20.99
C ALA A 13 -42.39 -3.85 20.57
N LEU A 14 -41.32 -3.07 20.68
CA LEU A 14 -39.96 -3.47 20.31
C LEU A 14 -39.20 -4.14 21.47
N LEU A 15 -39.60 -3.91 22.72
CA LEU A 15 -38.94 -4.49 23.89
C LEU A 15 -39.51 -5.86 24.30
N GLY A 16 -40.68 -6.25 23.80
CA GLY A 16 -41.35 -7.52 24.14
C GLY A 16 -40.93 -8.76 23.33
N ARG A 17 -39.91 -8.70 22.46
CA ARG A 17 -39.52 -9.84 21.57
C ARG A 17 -38.09 -10.36 21.77
N ARG A 18 -37.53 -10.25 22.97
CA ARG A 18 -36.20 -10.78 23.30
C ARG A 18 -36.22 -11.62 24.57
N SER A 19 -36.94 -12.72 24.54
CA SER A 19 -36.80 -13.78 25.56
C SER A 19 -37.27 -15.09 24.94
N GLU A 20 -36.38 -15.81 24.26
CA GLU A 20 -36.44 -17.28 24.06
C GLU A 20 -35.27 -17.72 23.14
N ALA A 21 -34.70 -18.88 23.46
CA ALA A 21 -33.51 -19.54 22.89
C ALA A 21 -32.16 -18.95 23.36
N THR A 22 -31.23 -19.69 23.97
CA THR A 22 -30.84 -21.09 23.69
C THR A 22 -30.05 -21.64 24.88
N ASP A 23 -30.49 -22.77 25.44
CA ASP A 23 -29.74 -23.64 26.35
C ASP A 23 -29.15 -24.79 25.53
N LEU A 24 -27.82 -24.89 25.43
CA LEU A 24 -27.14 -26.11 24.96
C LEU A 24 -25.83 -26.31 25.73
N SER A 25 -25.82 -27.34 26.58
CA SER A 25 -24.63 -27.94 27.19
C SER A 25 -23.77 -28.69 26.16
N PRO A 26 -22.44 -28.75 26.32
CA PRO A 26 -21.63 -29.73 25.61
C PRO A 26 -21.35 -30.96 26.51
N GLY A 27 -21.74 -32.13 26.00
CA GLY A 27 -21.40 -33.43 26.55
C GLY A 27 -19.97 -33.84 26.18
N SER A 28 -19.26 -34.38 27.17
CA SER A 28 -17.93 -34.96 27.07
C SER A 28 -17.98 -36.35 26.45
N ALA A 29 -17.08 -36.64 25.49
CA ALA A 29 -16.79 -38.01 25.06
C ALA A 29 -15.28 -38.18 24.89
N ALA A 30 -14.70 -38.95 25.81
CA ALA A 30 -13.37 -39.52 25.73
C ALA A 30 -13.39 -40.73 24.79
N LEU A 31 -12.40 -40.86 23.91
CA LEU A 31 -12.01 -42.15 23.34
C LEU A 31 -10.49 -42.21 23.21
N ALA A 32 -9.94 -43.19 23.91
CA ALA A 32 -8.58 -43.67 23.85
C ALA A 32 -8.37 -44.59 22.63
N GLY A 33 -7.11 -44.77 22.22
CA GLY A 33 -6.66 -46.08 21.73
C GLY A 33 -5.74 -46.09 20.50
N ALA A 34 -4.50 -46.51 20.76
CA ALA A 34 -3.66 -47.42 19.97
C ALA A 34 -2.90 -46.91 18.72
N GLY A 35 -1.56 -46.96 18.81
CA GLY A 35 -0.67 -47.25 17.66
C GLY A 35 -0.76 -48.73 17.24
N PRO A 36 0.02 -49.23 16.25
CA PRO A 36 1.49 -49.23 16.34
C PRO A 36 2.26 -49.13 14.99
N ASP A 37 3.59 -49.23 15.14
CA ASP A 37 4.61 -49.83 14.25
C ASP A 37 5.20 -49.08 13.03
N ALA A 38 6.45 -48.64 13.27
CA ALA A 38 7.68 -49.15 12.68
C ALA A 38 7.81 -49.28 11.15
N GLY A 39 8.79 -48.53 10.63
CA GLY A 39 9.70 -49.05 9.61
C GLY A 39 9.95 -48.11 8.44
N GLN A 40 11.06 -47.36 8.48
CA GLN A 40 12.06 -47.35 7.41
C GLN A 40 13.23 -46.44 7.78
N LEU A 41 14.38 -47.07 7.99
CA LEU A 41 15.70 -46.45 8.08
C LEU A 41 16.14 -46.07 6.67
N ALA A 42 16.26 -44.77 6.39
CA ALA A 42 16.99 -44.24 5.26
C ALA A 42 18.23 -43.52 5.79
N THR A 43 19.39 -44.10 5.50
CA THR A 43 20.72 -43.60 5.86
C THR A 43 21.03 -42.35 5.03
N MET A 44 20.92 -41.15 5.63
CA MET A 44 21.49 -39.93 5.06
C MET A 44 22.87 -39.68 5.66
N HIS A 45 23.90 -39.68 4.80
CA HIS A 45 25.24 -39.23 5.15
C HIS A 45 25.22 -37.71 5.41
N SER A 46 25.23 -37.34 6.69
CA SER A 46 25.43 -35.97 7.14
C SER A 46 26.92 -35.63 7.09
N PHE A 47 27.30 -34.70 6.22
CA PHE A 47 28.59 -34.02 6.31
C PHE A 47 28.51 -32.98 7.44
N SER A 48 28.81 -33.40 8.66
CA SER A 48 29.03 -32.49 9.79
C SER A 48 30.24 -31.62 9.50
N ARG A 49 30.02 -30.35 9.17
CA ARG A 49 31.06 -29.32 9.31
C ARG A 49 31.31 -29.13 10.81
N PRO A 50 32.57 -29.04 11.27
CA PRO A 50 32.84 -28.73 12.67
C PRO A 50 32.21 -27.37 12.99
N VAL A 51 31.25 -27.38 13.92
CA VAL A 51 30.73 -26.16 14.53
C VAL A 51 31.86 -25.62 15.39
N THR A 52 32.54 -24.60 14.89
CA THR A 52 33.49 -23.83 15.69
C THR A 52 32.68 -23.18 16.79
N GLU A 53 32.89 -23.60 18.04
CA GLU A 53 32.25 -22.94 19.18
C GLU A 53 32.69 -21.47 19.19
N PRO A 54 31.73 -20.52 19.26
CA PRO A 54 32.07 -19.10 19.28
C PRO A 54 32.95 -18.83 20.49
N ARG A 55 33.96 -17.97 20.29
CA ARG A 55 34.90 -17.62 21.36
C ARG A 55 34.12 -17.03 22.54
N PRO A 56 34.56 -17.21 23.79
CA PRO A 56 33.81 -16.73 24.97
C PRO A 56 33.44 -15.24 24.90
N GLU A 57 34.26 -14.44 24.23
CA GLU A 57 34.07 -13.01 24.00
C GLU A 57 32.91 -12.69 23.03
N GLU A 58 32.63 -13.55 22.05
CA GLU A 58 31.50 -13.42 21.12
C GLU A 58 30.17 -13.79 21.79
N LYS A 59 30.16 -14.77 22.70
CA LYS A 59 28.95 -15.12 23.47
C LYS A 59 28.50 -13.96 24.36
N ALA A 60 29.44 -13.27 25.02
CA ALA A 60 29.13 -12.12 25.87
C ALA A 60 28.50 -10.96 25.07
N SER A 61 28.95 -10.71 23.83
CA SER A 61 28.38 -9.66 22.97
C SER A 61 27.00 -10.01 22.42
N MET A 62 26.72 -11.30 22.14
CA MET A 62 25.42 -11.75 21.62
C MET A 62 24.33 -11.77 22.69
N ASP A 63 24.68 -12.06 23.94
CA ASP A 63 23.71 -12.05 25.04
C ASP A 63 23.33 -10.61 25.45
N ASP A 64 24.20 -9.61 25.25
CA ASP A 64 23.90 -8.19 25.50
C ASP A 64 22.90 -7.62 24.46
N GLN A 65 23.10 -7.92 23.17
CA GLN A 65 22.17 -7.51 22.09
C GLN A 65 20.75 -8.10 22.26
N ARG A 66 20.62 -9.30 22.84
CA ARG A 66 19.31 -9.96 23.05
C ARG A 66 18.46 -9.32 24.15
N VAL A 67 19.07 -8.56 25.06
CA VAL A 67 18.35 -7.86 26.12
C VAL A 67 17.68 -6.61 25.54
N ASP A 68 18.39 -5.87 24.68
CA ASP A 68 17.89 -4.66 24.03
C ASP A 68 16.68 -4.93 23.11
N ASP A 69 16.73 -5.98 22.30
CA ASP A 69 15.63 -6.32 21.36
C ASP A 69 14.29 -6.63 22.08
N ARG A 70 14.35 -7.24 23.28
CA ARG A 70 13.15 -7.58 24.06
C ARG A 70 12.48 -6.34 24.65
N ASP A 71 13.28 -5.34 25.01
CA ASP A 71 12.77 -4.08 25.55
C ASP A 71 12.10 -3.23 24.47
N ASP A 72 12.57 -3.31 23.23
CA ASP A 72 11.98 -2.64 22.07
C ASP A 72 10.65 -3.25 21.63
N GLU A 73 10.50 -4.58 21.65
CA GLU A 73 9.20 -5.22 21.42
C GLU A 73 8.18 -4.85 22.51
N GLY A 74 8.64 -4.83 23.77
CA GLY A 74 7.83 -4.43 24.90
C GLY A 74 7.35 -2.98 24.79
N ARG A 75 8.25 -2.07 24.41
CA ARG A 75 7.95 -0.66 24.14
C ARG A 75 6.96 -0.52 22.99
N SER A 76 7.23 -1.15 21.86
CA SER A 76 6.38 -1.10 20.67
C SER A 76 4.96 -1.59 20.95
N ARG A 77 4.82 -2.65 21.77
CA ARG A 77 3.50 -3.16 22.20
C ARG A 77 2.77 -2.16 23.09
N ARG A 78 3.46 -1.52 24.05
CA ARG A 78 2.86 -0.50 24.93
C ARG A 78 2.38 0.70 24.12
N GLU A 79 3.20 1.20 23.20
CA GLU A 79 2.85 2.31 22.31
C GLU A 79 1.63 1.96 21.43
N ARG A 80 1.64 0.79 20.77
CA ARG A 80 0.49 0.37 19.96
C ARG A 80 -0.80 0.25 20.79
N THR A 81 -0.71 -0.25 22.01
CA THR A 81 -1.86 -0.39 22.91
C THR A 81 -2.38 0.98 23.35
N ALA A 82 -1.49 1.93 23.68
CA ALA A 82 -1.87 3.31 24.00
C ALA A 82 -2.55 3.99 22.80
N ALA A 83 -1.97 3.87 21.60
CA ALA A 83 -2.54 4.43 20.38
C ALA A 83 -3.91 3.81 20.02
N HIS A 84 -4.14 2.52 20.26
CA HIS A 84 -5.45 1.88 20.11
C HIS A 84 -6.49 2.46 21.09
N ARG A 85 -6.14 2.62 22.38
CA ARG A 85 -7.05 3.22 23.37
C ARG A 85 -7.44 4.65 23.01
N LEU A 86 -6.45 5.45 22.60
CA LEU A 86 -6.69 6.83 22.14
C LEU A 86 -7.53 6.85 20.85
N ALA A 87 -7.34 5.90 19.93
CA ALA A 87 -8.17 5.76 18.74
C ALA A 87 -9.64 5.50 19.09
N ALA A 88 -9.91 4.60 20.04
CA ALA A 88 -11.25 4.23 20.46
C ALA A 88 -12.00 5.39 21.14
N ARG A 89 -11.27 6.27 21.84
CA ARG A 89 -11.85 7.38 22.61
C ARG A 89 -11.84 8.70 21.84
N HIS A 90 -10.67 9.14 21.40
CA HIS A 90 -10.41 10.48 20.85
C HIS A 90 -10.31 10.50 19.32
N GLY A 91 -10.24 9.34 18.68
CA GLY A 91 -10.29 9.25 17.22
C GLY A 91 -11.59 9.82 16.66
N ASP A 92 -11.61 10.20 15.39
CA ASP A 92 -12.86 10.59 14.74
C ASP A 92 -13.86 9.40 14.64
N ALA A 93 -15.05 9.65 14.10
CA ALA A 93 -16.06 8.60 14.02
C ALA A 93 -15.61 7.37 13.20
N ALA A 94 -14.71 7.53 12.22
CA ALA A 94 -14.16 6.43 11.44
C ALA A 94 -13.10 5.67 12.24
N ALA A 95 -12.17 6.37 12.88
CA ALA A 95 -11.13 5.79 13.72
C ALA A 95 -11.72 5.00 14.90
N ARG A 96 -12.75 5.54 15.57
CA ARG A 96 -13.45 4.81 16.65
C ARG A 96 -14.11 3.53 16.15
N ARG A 97 -14.74 3.57 14.97
CA ARG A 97 -15.33 2.37 14.33
C ARG A 97 -14.28 1.36 13.88
N ALA A 98 -13.09 1.81 13.49
CA ALA A 98 -11.99 0.93 13.13
C ALA A 98 -11.42 0.25 14.38
N ALA A 99 -11.11 1.02 15.43
CA ALA A 99 -10.65 0.51 16.72
C ALA A 99 -11.62 -0.49 17.37
N ALA A 100 -12.93 -0.27 17.19
CA ALA A 100 -13.97 -1.18 17.69
C ALA A 100 -14.07 -2.50 16.90
N ARG A 101 -13.67 -2.52 15.63
CA ARG A 101 -13.72 -3.72 14.77
C ARG A 101 -12.41 -4.49 14.76
N ASP A 102 -11.30 -3.81 14.96
CA ASP A 102 -9.96 -4.35 14.84
C ASP A 102 -9.11 -3.95 16.05
N VAL A 103 -8.75 -4.95 16.86
CA VAL A 103 -7.81 -4.81 17.99
C VAL A 103 -6.40 -4.44 17.55
N GLY A 104 -6.05 -4.62 16.27
CA GLY A 104 -4.80 -4.18 15.67
C GLY A 104 -4.80 -2.72 15.21
N TYR A 105 -5.97 -2.06 15.14
CA TYR A 105 -6.05 -0.69 14.65
C TYR A 105 -5.51 0.31 15.69
N ALA A 106 -4.53 1.12 15.30
CA ALA A 106 -3.98 2.18 16.13
C ALA A 106 -3.98 3.50 15.34
N LEU A 107 -4.24 4.62 16.02
CA LEU A 107 -4.00 5.94 15.43
C LEU A 107 -2.50 6.12 15.14
N PRO A 108 -2.13 6.91 14.12
CA PRO A 108 -0.76 7.41 13.99
C PRO A 108 -0.33 8.13 15.28
N THR A 109 0.89 7.87 15.75
CA THR A 109 1.40 8.37 17.04
C THR A 109 1.23 9.89 17.20
N LEU A 110 1.58 10.66 16.16
CA LEU A 110 1.44 12.12 16.19
C LEU A 110 -0.02 12.56 16.31
N GLU A 111 -0.92 11.93 15.54
CA GLU A 111 -2.35 12.22 15.59
C GLU A 111 -2.92 11.88 16.97
N ALA A 112 -2.55 10.73 17.56
CA ALA A 112 -3.01 10.34 18.88
C ALA A 112 -2.64 11.37 19.97
N VAL A 113 -1.40 11.87 19.95
CA VAL A 113 -0.91 12.92 20.86
C VAL A 113 -1.66 14.24 20.63
N GLU A 114 -1.83 14.64 19.38
CA GLU A 114 -2.55 15.86 19.00
C GLU A 114 -3.99 15.85 19.50
N ARG A 115 -4.71 14.73 19.35
CA ARG A 115 -6.11 14.61 19.78
C ARG A 115 -6.28 14.81 21.28
N VAL A 116 -5.39 14.23 22.09
CA VAL A 116 -5.41 14.42 23.54
C VAL A 116 -5.07 15.87 23.91
N ALA A 117 -4.06 16.46 23.26
CA ALA A 117 -3.72 17.86 23.49
C ALA A 117 -4.88 18.81 23.17
N LEU A 118 -5.58 18.59 22.05
CA LEU A 118 -6.77 19.36 21.67
C LEU A 118 -7.92 19.18 22.68
N ALA A 119 -8.16 17.95 23.15
CA ALA A 119 -9.18 17.66 24.15
C ALA A 119 -8.89 18.32 25.51
N LEU A 120 -7.63 18.60 25.84
CA LEU A 120 -7.23 19.35 27.03
C LEU A 120 -7.34 20.87 26.87
N GLN A 121 -7.11 21.39 25.66
CA GLN A 121 -7.08 22.84 25.40
C GLN A 121 -8.46 23.44 25.18
N HIS A 122 -9.37 22.68 24.60
CA HIS A 122 -10.70 23.15 24.28
C HIS A 122 -11.71 22.56 25.28
N PRO A 123 -12.73 23.33 25.71
CA PRO A 123 -13.87 22.71 26.36
C PRO A 123 -14.38 21.62 25.40
N PRO A 124 -14.75 20.43 25.92
CA PRO A 124 -15.09 19.31 25.08
C PRO A 124 -16.10 19.77 24.04
N ASP A 125 -15.85 19.45 22.76
CA ASP A 125 -16.91 19.44 21.76
C ASP A 125 -18.12 18.80 22.46
N PRO A 126 -19.34 19.36 22.42
CA PRO A 126 -20.50 18.74 23.04
C PRO A 126 -20.70 17.26 22.64
N HIS A 127 -20.01 16.78 21.61
CA HIS A 127 -20.01 15.40 21.17
C HIS A 127 -18.67 14.64 21.34
N GLY A 128 -17.62 15.27 21.87
CA GLY A 128 -16.31 14.67 22.13
C GLY A 128 -16.12 14.26 23.60
N PRO A 129 -15.44 13.15 23.89
CA PRO A 129 -15.12 12.79 25.26
C PRO A 129 -14.05 13.72 25.85
N GLU A 130 -14.23 14.13 27.10
CA GLU A 130 -13.18 14.79 27.87
C GLU A 130 -11.98 13.84 28.06
N ALA A 131 -10.77 14.40 28.06
CA ALA A 131 -9.55 13.65 28.29
C ALA A 131 -9.49 13.19 29.76
N ALA A 132 -9.43 11.87 30.00
CA ALA A 132 -9.14 11.34 31.33
C ALA A 132 -7.63 11.37 31.62
N PRO A 133 -7.22 11.26 32.90
CA PRO A 133 -5.81 11.12 33.27
C PRO A 133 -5.07 10.02 32.51
N GLY A 134 -5.70 8.85 32.32
CA GLY A 134 -5.08 7.75 31.57
C GLY A 134 -4.83 8.06 30.08
N ASP A 135 -5.59 8.98 29.48
CA ASP A 135 -5.34 9.41 28.10
C ASP A 135 -4.09 10.29 28.02
N VAL A 136 -3.81 11.06 29.09
CA VAL A 136 -2.59 11.87 29.21
C VAL A 136 -1.36 10.97 29.36
N ASP A 137 -1.45 9.94 30.20
CA ASP A 137 -0.37 8.95 30.35
C ASP A 137 -0.07 8.24 29.02
N ASP A 138 -1.12 7.86 28.29
CA ASP A 138 -1.01 7.25 26.95
C ASP A 138 -0.37 8.21 25.94
N ALA A 139 -0.78 9.48 25.92
CA ALA A 139 -0.17 10.49 25.05
C ALA A 139 1.30 10.74 25.41
N LEU A 140 1.66 10.79 26.70
CA LEU A 140 3.04 10.94 27.15
C LEU A 140 3.91 9.74 26.77
N ALA A 141 3.37 8.52 26.84
CA ALA A 141 4.06 7.32 26.39
C ALA A 141 4.37 7.35 24.88
N LEU A 142 3.49 7.98 24.08
CA LEU A 142 3.65 8.15 22.63
C LEU A 142 4.54 9.34 22.25
N LEU A 143 4.70 10.33 23.13
CA LEU A 143 5.37 11.59 22.82
C LEU A 143 6.85 11.40 22.42
N GLY A 144 7.55 10.45 23.04
CA GLY A 144 8.94 10.13 22.68
C GLY A 144 9.05 9.65 21.23
N HIS A 145 8.19 8.72 20.82
CA HIS A 145 8.15 8.23 19.45
C HIS A 145 7.69 9.31 18.45
N ALA A 146 6.69 10.12 18.83
CA ALA A 146 6.20 11.21 17.98
C ALA A 146 7.31 12.24 17.69
N ARG A 147 8.12 12.60 18.69
CA ARG A 147 9.28 13.49 18.53
C ARG A 147 10.32 12.89 17.59
N ALA A 148 10.67 11.61 17.78
CA ALA A 148 11.62 10.94 16.91
C ALA A 148 11.15 10.89 15.44
N MET A 149 9.84 10.68 15.20
CA MET A 149 9.26 10.74 13.86
C MET A 149 9.35 12.14 13.25
N LEU A 150 9.01 13.18 14.02
CA LEU A 150 9.09 14.56 13.56
C LEU A 150 10.54 14.97 13.25
N ASP A 151 11.48 14.61 14.11
CA ASP A 151 12.91 14.85 13.91
C ASP A 151 13.40 14.16 12.62
N HIS A 152 12.94 12.93 12.36
CA HIS A 152 13.26 12.22 11.12
C HIS A 152 12.68 12.92 9.88
N TYR A 153 11.41 13.36 9.92
CA TYR A 153 10.79 14.11 8.83
C TYR A 153 11.45 15.47 8.61
N GLU A 154 11.82 16.18 9.69
CA GLU A 154 12.56 17.44 9.63
C GLU A 154 13.89 17.23 8.90
N LEU A 155 14.64 16.18 9.24
CA LEU A 155 15.89 15.85 8.56
C LEU A 155 15.69 15.60 7.05
N HIS A 156 14.67 14.83 6.66
CA HIS A 156 14.34 14.60 5.25
C HIS A 156 13.98 15.88 4.51
N LEU A 157 13.20 16.77 5.13
CA LEU A 157 12.79 18.04 4.54
C LEU A 157 13.98 19.00 4.38
N LEU A 158 14.88 19.04 5.36
CA LEU A 158 16.11 19.83 5.30
C LEU A 158 17.01 19.34 4.16
N ASP A 159 17.23 18.03 4.04
CA ASP A 159 18.00 17.45 2.94
C ASP A 159 17.36 17.76 1.58
N ALA A 160 16.04 17.63 1.46
CA ALA A 160 15.31 17.95 0.24
C ALA A 160 15.41 19.44 -0.11
N ALA A 161 15.35 20.34 0.87
CA ALA A 161 15.51 21.77 0.66
C ALA A 161 16.93 22.12 0.19
N ARG A 162 17.95 21.49 0.78
CA ARG A 162 19.36 21.63 0.36
C ARG A 162 19.59 21.08 -1.04
N ALA A 163 19.03 19.92 -1.35
CA ALA A 163 19.04 19.31 -2.69
C ALA A 163 18.38 20.22 -3.75
N ALA A 164 17.34 20.97 -3.36
CA ALA A 164 16.68 21.96 -4.21
C ALA A 164 17.45 23.31 -4.28
N GLY A 165 18.68 23.39 -3.77
CA GLY A 165 19.54 24.57 -3.85
C GLY A 165 19.20 25.69 -2.87
N ARG A 166 18.35 25.44 -1.84
CA ARG A 166 18.05 26.47 -0.82
C ARG A 166 19.23 26.64 0.12
N ASP A 167 19.65 27.89 0.33
CA ASP A 167 20.65 28.21 1.34
C ASP A 167 20.09 28.13 2.77
N TRP A 168 20.99 28.09 3.76
CA TRP A 168 20.59 27.97 5.16
C TRP A 168 19.78 29.18 5.65
N ALA A 169 20.06 30.38 5.14
CA ALA A 169 19.32 31.58 5.50
C ALA A 169 17.83 31.46 5.08
N THR A 170 17.59 31.01 3.85
CA THR A 170 16.24 30.76 3.32
C THR A 170 15.53 29.66 4.11
N ILE A 171 16.22 28.57 4.42
CA ILE A 171 15.66 27.48 5.24
C ILE A 171 15.30 28.00 6.64
N GLY A 172 16.17 28.80 7.27
CA GLY A 172 15.93 29.40 8.59
C GLY A 172 14.68 30.29 8.61
N VAL A 173 14.50 31.13 7.58
CA VAL A 173 13.28 31.95 7.43
C VAL A 173 12.03 31.09 7.26
N LEU A 174 12.12 29.96 6.54
CA LEU A 174 10.98 29.05 6.35
C LEU A 174 10.59 28.29 7.64
N LEU A 175 11.57 27.94 8.48
CA LEU A 175 11.32 27.23 9.74
C LEU A 175 10.82 28.14 10.85
N SER A 176 11.41 29.32 10.99
CA SER A 176 11.20 30.19 12.15
C SER A 176 10.36 31.44 11.84
N GLY A 177 9.98 31.66 10.58
CA GLY A 177 9.32 32.90 10.16
C GLY A 177 10.31 34.05 9.89
N PRO A 178 9.89 35.09 9.14
CA PRO A 178 10.74 36.21 8.75
C PRO A 178 11.24 37.06 9.94
N GLU A 179 10.53 37.03 11.07
CA GLU A 179 10.86 37.76 12.29
C GLU A 179 12.09 37.20 13.06
N ASN A 180 12.50 35.96 12.78
CA ASN A 180 13.56 35.25 13.51
C ASN A 180 14.89 35.18 12.73
N MET A 181 15.39 36.35 12.29
CA MET A 181 16.74 36.49 11.73
C MET A 181 17.76 36.68 12.86
N PRO A 182 18.89 35.93 12.91
CA PRO A 182 19.49 35.12 11.85
C PRO A 182 19.21 33.60 11.97
N GLY A 183 18.11 33.12 11.37
CA GLY A 183 17.71 31.70 11.44
C GLY A 183 18.62 30.71 10.69
N GLY A 184 19.57 31.18 9.88
CA GLY A 184 20.41 30.32 9.05
C GLY A 184 21.39 29.45 9.83
N ASP A 185 22.07 30.03 10.83
CA ASP A 185 22.98 29.27 11.70
C ASP A 185 22.21 28.28 12.57
N GLN A 186 21.01 28.65 13.02
CA GLN A 186 20.12 27.78 13.77
C GLN A 186 19.67 26.58 12.92
N ALA A 187 19.23 26.79 11.68
CA ALA A 187 18.83 25.72 10.77
C ALA A 187 20.00 24.76 10.48
N ARG A 188 21.21 25.30 10.28
CA ARG A 188 22.42 24.48 10.08
C ARG A 188 22.77 23.67 11.33
N ALA A 189 22.75 24.30 12.50
CA ALA A 189 23.03 23.63 13.77
C ALA A 189 22.02 22.51 14.05
N ARG A 190 20.74 22.77 13.76
CA ARG A 190 19.66 21.79 13.88
C ARG A 190 19.83 20.61 12.94
N HIS A 191 20.17 20.86 11.66
CA HIS A 191 20.49 19.77 10.72
C HIS A 191 21.64 18.89 11.20
N ALA A 192 22.72 19.50 11.72
CA ALA A 192 23.86 18.76 12.25
C ALA A 192 23.51 17.95 13.51
N GLU A 193 22.62 18.47 14.36
CA GLU A 193 22.07 17.73 15.51
C GLU A 193 21.27 16.50 15.04
N LEU A 194 20.37 16.68 14.08
CA LEU A 194 19.55 15.60 13.53
C LEU A 194 20.42 14.51 12.88
N LEU A 195 21.46 14.89 12.12
CA LEU A 195 22.41 13.92 11.55
C LEU A 195 23.14 13.09 12.63
N ARG A 196 23.45 13.69 13.79
CA ARG A 196 24.02 12.95 14.93
C ARG A 196 23.01 12.02 15.59
N ALA A 197 21.75 12.42 15.65
CA ALA A 197 20.67 11.61 16.23
C ALA A 197 20.30 10.39 15.37
N PHE A 198 20.50 10.47 14.04
CA PHE A 198 20.16 9.40 13.09
C PHE A 198 21.40 8.92 12.31
N PRO A 199 22.37 8.24 12.96
CA PRO A 199 23.53 7.69 12.28
C PRO A 199 23.08 6.68 11.21
N GLY A 200 23.57 6.85 9.99
CA GLY A 200 23.19 6.00 8.85
C GLY A 200 22.02 6.52 8.02
N HIS A 201 21.41 7.65 8.39
CA HIS A 201 20.52 8.38 7.49
C HIS A 201 21.25 8.68 6.18
N ARG A 202 20.72 8.17 5.07
CA ARG A 202 21.21 8.46 3.73
C ARG A 202 20.28 9.49 3.12
N ALA A 203 20.77 10.71 2.92
CA ALA A 203 20.10 11.68 2.09
C ALA A 203 19.66 10.98 0.79
N GLY A 204 18.37 11.08 0.45
CA GLY A 204 17.82 10.38 -0.69
C GLY A 204 18.71 10.61 -1.91
N ALA A 205 19.21 9.53 -2.53
CA ALA A 205 20.22 9.55 -3.59
C ALA A 205 19.83 10.30 -4.88
N ALA A 206 18.70 11.01 -4.88
CA ALA A 206 18.34 11.99 -5.89
C ALA A 206 18.96 13.34 -5.54
N THR A 207 20.26 13.50 -5.83
CA THR A 207 20.87 14.67 -6.49
C THR A 207 22.37 14.76 -6.17
N ALA A 208 23.18 14.88 -7.22
CA ALA A 208 24.59 15.21 -7.13
C ALA A 208 24.75 16.63 -6.53
N ALA A 209 25.79 16.82 -5.73
CA ALA A 209 26.11 18.11 -5.11
C ALA A 209 26.14 19.24 -6.14
N VAL A 210 25.38 20.30 -5.89
CA VAL A 210 25.54 21.58 -6.59
C VAL A 210 26.86 22.20 -6.08
N PRO A 211 27.80 22.58 -6.96
CA PRO A 211 29.03 23.26 -6.55
C PRO A 211 28.73 24.54 -5.77
N GLU A 212 29.51 24.84 -4.73
CA GLU A 212 29.32 26.04 -3.89
C GLU A 212 29.37 27.38 -4.69
N ASP A 213 29.94 27.36 -5.90
CA ASP A 213 30.12 28.54 -6.76
C ASP A 213 29.01 28.71 -7.82
N ALA A 214 27.97 27.88 -7.82
CA ALA A 214 26.89 28.01 -8.80
C ALA A 214 26.00 29.22 -8.49
N SER A 215 25.97 30.19 -9.40
CA SER A 215 25.11 31.38 -9.31
C SER A 215 23.65 30.98 -9.01
N PRO A 216 22.98 31.64 -8.03
CA PRO A 216 21.68 31.21 -7.53
C PRO A 216 20.60 31.10 -8.63
N SER A 217 20.63 31.95 -9.66
CA SER A 217 19.64 31.86 -10.74
C SER A 217 19.86 30.65 -11.67
N ALA A 218 21.11 30.31 -11.98
CA ALA A 218 21.44 29.17 -12.85
C ALA A 218 21.22 27.82 -12.13
N ALA A 219 21.49 27.78 -10.82
CA ALA A 219 21.22 26.61 -9.98
C ALA A 219 19.72 26.36 -9.81
N THR A 220 18.90 27.41 -9.69
CA THR A 220 17.45 27.27 -9.50
C THR A 220 16.77 26.75 -10.77
N ASP A 221 17.13 27.27 -11.96
CA ASP A 221 16.56 26.81 -13.23
C ASP A 221 17.04 25.40 -13.62
N GLY A 222 18.32 25.10 -13.35
CA GLY A 222 18.89 23.76 -13.54
C GLY A 222 18.35 22.72 -12.55
N ALA A 223 18.13 23.09 -11.28
CA ALA A 223 17.55 22.23 -10.27
C ALA A 223 16.04 22.00 -10.48
N LEU A 224 15.28 22.99 -10.96
CA LEU A 224 13.87 22.77 -11.36
C LEU A 224 13.78 21.88 -12.60
N ALA A 225 14.67 22.03 -13.58
CA ALA A 225 14.75 21.13 -14.74
C ALA A 225 15.20 19.72 -14.34
N GLY A 226 16.15 19.61 -13.41
CA GLY A 226 16.65 18.35 -12.84
C GLY A 226 15.62 17.64 -11.96
N LEU A 227 14.85 18.36 -11.13
CA LEU A 227 13.75 17.83 -10.32
C LEU A 227 12.58 17.39 -11.20
N ARG A 228 12.28 18.11 -12.29
CA ARG A 228 11.33 17.66 -13.33
C ARG A 228 11.81 16.42 -14.10
N ALA A 229 13.12 16.14 -14.11
CA ALA A 229 13.72 14.98 -14.76
C ALA A 229 13.96 13.78 -13.80
N THR A 230 14.04 14.01 -12.48
CA THR A 230 14.38 12.98 -11.47
C THR A 230 13.23 12.63 -10.54
N THR A 231 12.23 13.50 -10.36
CA THR A 231 10.88 12.99 -10.18
C THR A 231 10.45 12.51 -11.55
N VAL A 232 10.38 11.19 -11.76
CA VAL A 232 9.41 10.71 -12.74
C VAL A 232 8.10 11.21 -12.16
N PRO A 233 7.42 12.23 -12.72
CA PRO A 233 6.07 12.51 -12.28
C PRO A 233 5.37 11.17 -12.40
N LEU A 234 4.95 10.60 -11.27
CA LEU A 234 4.00 9.52 -11.31
C LEU A 234 2.93 10.04 -12.26
N PRO A 235 2.67 9.37 -13.40
CA PRO A 235 1.62 9.83 -14.29
C PRO A 235 0.40 10.08 -13.41
N VAL A 236 -0.44 11.07 -13.75
CA VAL A 236 -1.60 11.56 -12.95
C VAL A 236 -2.63 10.46 -12.60
N HIS A 237 -2.27 9.21 -12.89
CA HIS A 237 -2.97 7.97 -12.76
C HIS A 237 -2.10 6.87 -12.15
N ALA A 238 -1.05 7.12 -11.35
CA ALA A 238 -0.31 6.05 -10.67
C ALA A 238 -0.86 5.79 -9.27
N CYS A 239 -0.85 4.54 -8.83
CA CYS A 239 -1.51 4.09 -7.61
C CYS A 239 -0.98 4.75 -6.34
N GLY A 240 0.33 5.00 -6.22
CA GLY A 240 0.93 5.73 -5.10
C GLY A 240 0.92 4.99 -3.74
N ILE A 241 0.07 3.97 -3.55
CA ILE A 241 0.05 3.10 -2.37
C ILE A 241 1.42 2.39 -2.26
N ALA A 242 1.97 2.27 -1.05
CA ALA A 242 3.20 1.54 -0.81
C ALA A 242 3.11 0.09 -1.35
N ARG A 243 4.12 -0.35 -2.09
CA ARG A 243 4.12 -1.59 -2.87
C ARG A 243 4.42 -2.83 -2.01
N GLY A 244 3.45 -3.25 -1.21
CA GLY A 244 3.48 -4.57 -0.55
C GLY A 244 3.01 -5.75 -1.41
N VAL A 245 2.65 -5.54 -2.69
CA VAL A 245 1.79 -6.49 -3.43
C VAL A 245 2.35 -6.94 -4.78
N CYS A 246 2.23 -8.24 -5.03
CA CYS A 246 2.34 -8.85 -6.34
C CYS A 246 1.17 -8.37 -7.23
N PRO A 247 1.42 -7.94 -8.48
CA PRO A 247 0.36 -7.48 -9.38
C PRO A 247 -0.72 -8.52 -9.66
N GLU A 248 -0.36 -9.80 -9.58
CA GLU A 248 -1.25 -10.94 -9.84
C GLU A 248 -1.83 -11.52 -8.55
N HIS A 249 -1.00 -11.64 -7.50
CA HIS A 249 -1.31 -12.42 -6.30
C HIS A 249 -1.51 -11.58 -5.04
N GLY A 250 -1.52 -10.24 -5.13
CA GLY A 250 -1.77 -9.38 -3.97
C GLY A 250 -0.65 -9.42 -2.93
N ALA A 251 -0.97 -9.45 -1.64
CA ALA A 251 -0.01 -9.31 -0.52
C ALA A 251 0.85 -10.57 -0.25
N THR A 252 1.55 -11.05 -1.28
CA THR A 252 2.33 -12.30 -1.28
C THR A 252 3.82 -12.06 -1.52
N LEU A 253 4.28 -10.82 -1.36
CA LEU A 253 5.69 -10.48 -1.54
C LEU A 253 6.50 -10.78 -0.28
N ALA A 254 7.67 -11.39 -0.48
CA ALA A 254 8.70 -11.57 0.53
C ALA A 254 10.00 -10.91 0.06
N LEU A 255 10.74 -10.33 1.01
CA LEU A 255 12.07 -9.78 0.74
C LEU A 255 13.10 -10.90 0.95
N GLU A 256 13.84 -11.24 -0.11
CA GLU A 256 14.96 -12.18 -0.07
C GLU A 256 16.22 -11.44 -0.54
N ALA A 257 17.12 -11.12 0.41
CA ALA A 257 18.31 -10.31 0.16
C ALA A 257 18.02 -8.95 -0.48
N ASP A 258 18.51 -8.69 -1.70
CA ASP A 258 18.30 -7.46 -2.47
C ASP A 258 17.16 -7.60 -3.49
N LEU A 259 16.34 -8.65 -3.40
CA LEU A 259 15.23 -8.92 -4.29
C LEU A 259 13.93 -9.02 -3.50
N THR A 260 12.84 -8.53 -4.08
CA THR A 260 11.50 -8.88 -3.62
C THR A 260 10.95 -9.98 -4.52
N ARG A 261 10.44 -11.07 -3.94
CA ARG A 261 9.88 -12.23 -4.63
C ARG A 261 8.42 -12.43 -4.26
N CYS A 262 7.57 -12.76 -5.22
CA CYS A 262 6.23 -13.25 -4.93
C CYS A 262 6.27 -14.73 -4.53
N GLN A 263 5.69 -15.09 -3.39
CA GLN A 263 5.66 -16.46 -2.89
C GLN A 263 4.72 -17.40 -3.69
N GLU A 264 3.81 -16.85 -4.49
CA GLU A 264 2.85 -17.64 -5.27
C GLU A 264 3.31 -17.90 -6.72
N CYS A 265 3.85 -16.88 -7.40
CA CYS A 265 4.27 -17.00 -8.81
C CYS A 265 5.77 -16.86 -9.07
N ASP A 266 6.57 -16.72 -8.02
CA ASP A 266 8.04 -16.60 -8.11
C ASP A 266 8.55 -15.41 -8.93
N ALA A 267 7.68 -14.48 -9.33
CA ALA A 267 8.10 -13.24 -9.95
C ALA A 267 9.01 -12.46 -9.00
N THR A 268 10.16 -12.00 -9.51
CA THR A 268 11.16 -11.26 -8.73
C THR A 268 11.34 -9.84 -9.24
N TRP A 269 11.67 -8.94 -8.32
CA TRP A 269 11.98 -7.55 -8.62
C TRP A 269 13.22 -7.11 -7.83
N PRO A 270 14.13 -6.35 -8.45
CA PRO A 270 15.30 -5.82 -7.75
C PRO A 270 14.89 -4.74 -6.73
N GLY A 271 15.53 -4.81 -5.55
CA GLY A 271 15.38 -3.90 -4.41
C GLY A 271 14.19 -4.22 -3.49
N ASP A 272 14.10 -3.43 -2.41
CA ASP A 272 12.93 -3.42 -1.52
C ASP A 272 11.73 -2.80 -2.25
N ARG A 273 10.80 -3.65 -2.63
CA ARG A 273 9.54 -3.25 -3.24
C ARG A 273 8.50 -2.88 -2.17
N LEU A 274 8.57 -3.45 -0.96
CA LEU A 274 7.55 -3.33 0.09
C LEU A 274 7.25 -1.88 0.48
N ASN A 275 8.28 -1.03 0.52
CA ASN A 275 8.17 0.35 0.99
C ASN A 275 8.17 1.43 -0.11
N ARG A 276 8.14 1.06 -1.39
CA ARG A 276 8.15 2.05 -2.49
C ARG A 276 6.73 2.38 -2.96
N PRO A 277 6.42 3.65 -3.30
CA PRO A 277 5.12 3.99 -3.88
C PRO A 277 4.91 3.22 -5.19
N CYS A 278 3.67 2.81 -5.46
CA CYS A 278 3.34 2.01 -6.63
C CYS A 278 3.26 2.84 -7.93
N PRO A 279 4.20 2.66 -8.89
CA PRO A 279 4.12 3.29 -10.21
C PRO A 279 3.09 2.66 -11.12
N GLU A 280 2.41 1.57 -10.74
CA GLU A 280 1.37 0.98 -11.59
C GLU A 280 0.19 1.92 -11.73
N PRO A 281 -0.44 1.92 -12.91
CA PRO A 281 -1.52 2.84 -13.14
C PRO A 281 -2.78 2.43 -12.36
N ILE A 282 -3.57 3.41 -11.96
CA ILE A 282 -4.86 3.29 -11.32
C ILE A 282 -5.81 2.68 -12.35
N THR A 283 -6.29 1.49 -12.05
CA THR A 283 -7.26 0.75 -12.87
C THR A 283 -8.55 0.46 -12.11
N ARG A 284 -8.53 0.66 -10.79
CA ARG A 284 -9.64 0.38 -9.89
C ARG A 284 -9.86 1.59 -8.98
N THR A 285 -11.12 1.81 -8.63
CA THR A 285 -11.50 2.77 -7.60
C THR A 285 -12.35 2.06 -6.57
N GLU A 286 -12.05 2.33 -5.31
CA GLU A 286 -12.97 2.02 -4.23
C GLU A 286 -13.84 3.26 -4.01
N GLU A 287 -15.16 3.06 -3.99
CA GLU A 287 -16.06 4.03 -3.39
C GLU A 287 -16.04 3.80 -1.88
N ALA A 288 -14.93 4.20 -1.26
CA ALA A 288 -14.82 4.17 0.19
C ALA A 288 -15.97 5.01 0.75
N ARG A 289 -16.87 4.40 1.53
CA ARG A 289 -18.11 5.04 2.05
C ARG A 289 -17.90 6.38 2.78
N TYR A 290 -16.65 6.74 3.09
CA TYR A 290 -16.30 7.93 3.88
C TYR A 290 -15.05 8.70 3.41
N LEU A 291 -14.43 8.38 2.27
CA LEU A 291 -13.26 9.12 1.74
C LEU A 291 -13.42 9.43 0.24
N ARG A 292 -12.66 10.41 -0.26
CA ARG A 292 -12.50 10.65 -1.71
C ARG A 292 -12.18 9.32 -2.40
N ARG A 293 -12.75 9.07 -3.59
CA ARG A 293 -12.45 7.87 -4.40
C ARG A 293 -10.94 7.66 -4.47
N THR A 294 -10.47 6.61 -3.80
CA THR A 294 -9.05 6.25 -3.82
C THR A 294 -8.82 5.39 -5.05
N GLY A 295 -8.03 5.89 -5.97
CA GLY A 295 -7.59 5.14 -7.12
C GLY A 295 -6.46 4.19 -6.75
N MET A 296 -6.54 2.93 -7.17
CA MET A 296 -5.50 1.93 -6.96
C MET A 296 -5.24 1.09 -8.22
N CYS A 297 -4.06 0.49 -8.31
CA CYS A 297 -3.77 -0.45 -9.38
C CYS A 297 -4.51 -1.78 -9.18
N ALA A 298 -4.50 -2.62 -10.22
CA ALA A 298 -5.15 -3.93 -10.16
C ALA A 298 -4.59 -4.81 -9.04
N GLY A 299 -3.27 -4.83 -8.84
CA GLY A 299 -2.63 -5.62 -7.79
C GLY A 299 -3.08 -5.21 -6.38
N HIS A 300 -3.11 -3.90 -6.12
CA HIS A 300 -3.60 -3.38 -4.84
C HIS A 300 -5.09 -3.65 -4.62
N ALA A 301 -5.90 -3.59 -5.67
CA ALA A 301 -7.31 -3.97 -5.58
C ALA A 301 -7.51 -5.46 -5.27
N VAL A 302 -6.72 -6.36 -5.86
CA VAL A 302 -6.77 -7.81 -5.52
C VAL A 302 -6.38 -8.02 -4.07
N ALA A 303 -5.30 -7.39 -3.60
CA ALA A 303 -4.89 -7.47 -2.21
C ALA A 303 -5.95 -6.95 -1.25
N LEU A 304 -6.59 -5.82 -1.58
CA LEU A 304 -7.65 -5.23 -0.76
C LEU A 304 -8.87 -6.16 -0.66
N ALA A 305 -9.26 -6.79 -1.78
CA ALA A 305 -10.33 -7.77 -1.81
C ALA A 305 -9.99 -9.03 -1.00
N ALA A 306 -8.76 -9.55 -1.13
CA ALA A 306 -8.32 -10.75 -0.44
C ALA A 306 -8.19 -10.56 1.08
N VAL A 307 -7.62 -9.43 1.52
CA VAL A 307 -7.33 -9.17 2.93
C VAL A 307 -8.57 -8.64 3.67
N TYR A 308 -9.32 -7.73 3.05
CA TYR A 308 -10.40 -7.00 3.72
C TYR A 308 -11.80 -7.34 3.20
N GLY A 309 -11.93 -8.19 2.17
CA GLY A 309 -13.21 -8.46 1.53
C GLY A 309 -13.82 -7.23 0.85
N ILE A 310 -13.00 -6.21 0.54
CA ILE A 310 -13.47 -4.97 -0.08
C ILE A 310 -13.50 -5.14 -1.59
N GLU A 311 -14.70 -5.07 -2.17
CA GLU A 311 -14.88 -5.02 -3.61
C GLU A 311 -14.46 -3.66 -4.17
N THR A 312 -13.74 -3.67 -5.29
CA THR A 312 -13.33 -2.44 -6.00
C THR A 312 -13.92 -2.42 -7.40
N GLU A 313 -14.38 -1.25 -7.82
CA GLU A 313 -14.92 -1.08 -9.16
C GLU A 313 -13.79 -0.77 -10.15
N PRO A 314 -13.87 -1.26 -11.40
CA PRO A 314 -13.07 -0.72 -12.50
C PRO A 314 -13.19 0.80 -12.56
N LEU A 315 -12.05 1.50 -12.62
CA LEU A 315 -12.02 2.95 -12.82
C LEU A 315 -12.78 3.24 -14.13
N ARG A 316 -13.99 3.78 -14.02
CA ARG A 316 -14.74 4.24 -15.20
C ARG A 316 -13.97 5.42 -15.79
N PRO A 317 -13.73 5.45 -17.11
CA PRO A 317 -13.19 6.66 -17.73
C PRO A 317 -14.16 7.81 -17.45
N GLY A 318 -13.71 8.81 -16.69
CA GLY A 318 -14.54 9.97 -16.38
C GLY A 318 -14.93 10.73 -17.65
N PRO A 319 -16.06 11.47 -17.65
CA PRO A 319 -16.53 12.24 -18.81
C PRO A 319 -15.61 13.43 -19.19
N SER A 320 -14.51 13.63 -18.46
CA SER A 320 -13.57 14.74 -18.61
C SER A 320 -12.12 14.34 -18.35
N ALA A 321 -11.70 13.15 -18.82
CA ALA A 321 -10.27 13.00 -19.10
C ALA A 321 -9.93 14.00 -20.22
N PRO A 322 -9.12 15.04 -19.98
CA PRO A 322 -8.70 15.95 -21.05
C PRO A 322 -8.10 15.11 -22.16
N ASP A 323 -8.30 15.53 -23.41
CA ASP A 323 -7.84 14.86 -24.64
C ASP A 323 -6.36 14.43 -24.53
N ALA A 324 -6.13 13.26 -23.93
CA ALA A 324 -4.82 12.75 -23.57
C ALA A 324 -4.15 12.17 -24.81
N GLY A 325 -3.72 13.03 -25.72
CA GLY A 325 -3.00 12.66 -26.95
C GLY A 325 -3.83 11.90 -27.98
N ALA A 326 -3.48 12.12 -29.25
CA ALA A 326 -3.97 11.29 -30.34
C ALA A 326 -3.58 9.82 -30.09
N TRP A 327 -4.47 8.89 -30.45
CA TRP A 327 -4.14 7.47 -30.43
C TRP A 327 -2.96 7.21 -31.34
N ASP A 328 -1.90 6.63 -30.78
CA ASP A 328 -0.73 6.28 -31.56
C ASP A 328 -0.95 4.89 -32.17
N ASP A 329 -0.94 4.87 -33.50
CA ASP A 329 -1.14 3.70 -34.35
C ASP A 329 0.06 2.72 -34.32
N GLY A 330 1.13 3.01 -33.56
CA GLY A 330 2.21 2.05 -33.33
C GLY A 330 3.58 2.61 -32.96
N GLY A 331 3.68 3.92 -32.67
CA GLY A 331 4.90 4.64 -32.35
C GLY A 331 5.37 4.49 -30.89
N GLU A 332 5.53 5.62 -30.21
CA GLU A 332 6.20 5.71 -28.91
C GLU A 332 5.45 4.98 -27.80
N ALA A 333 4.12 5.04 -27.78
CA ALA A 333 3.31 4.32 -26.79
C ALA A 333 3.45 2.80 -26.96
N ALA A 334 3.48 2.30 -28.20
CA ALA A 334 3.71 0.89 -28.47
C ALA A 334 5.13 0.47 -28.05
N ARG A 335 6.14 1.32 -28.32
CA ARG A 335 7.52 1.08 -27.89
C ARG A 335 7.63 1.02 -26.37
N TYR A 336 6.99 1.96 -25.67
CA TYR A 336 6.92 2.00 -24.21
C TYR A 336 6.29 0.73 -23.66
N VAL A 337 5.13 0.31 -24.17
CA VAL A 337 4.48 -0.92 -23.69
C VAL A 337 5.39 -2.15 -23.88
N ARG A 338 6.03 -2.28 -25.04
CA ARG A 338 6.94 -3.39 -25.31
C ARG A 338 8.19 -3.37 -24.41
N SER A 339 8.81 -2.21 -24.22
CA SER A 339 10.04 -2.09 -23.43
C SER A 339 9.77 -2.15 -21.93
N HIS A 340 8.77 -1.43 -21.45
CA HIS A 340 8.45 -1.31 -20.03
C HIS A 340 7.89 -2.61 -19.46
N TYR A 341 6.95 -3.25 -20.16
CA TYR A 341 6.34 -4.50 -19.71
C TYR A 341 7.03 -5.75 -20.25
N ARG A 342 8.08 -5.60 -21.06
CA ARG A 342 8.81 -6.71 -21.70
C ARG A 342 7.89 -7.64 -22.52
N LEU A 343 6.95 -7.05 -23.27
CA LEU A 343 5.95 -7.74 -24.08
C LEU A 343 6.22 -7.57 -25.59
N PRO A 344 7.23 -8.25 -26.17
CA PRO A 344 7.56 -8.10 -27.59
C PRO A 344 6.39 -8.36 -28.58
N PRO A 345 5.41 -9.26 -28.31
CA PRO A 345 4.28 -9.47 -29.22
C PRO A 345 3.26 -8.34 -29.23
N ALA A 346 3.34 -7.37 -28.31
CA ALA A 346 2.39 -6.26 -28.24
C ALA A 346 2.59 -5.29 -29.42
N LYS A 347 1.88 -5.55 -30.52
CA LYS A 347 1.82 -4.71 -31.72
C LYS A 347 0.39 -4.50 -32.18
N ARG A 348 0.16 -3.48 -33.02
CA ARG A 348 -1.13 -3.27 -33.66
C ARG A 348 -1.50 -4.49 -34.49
N ASN A 349 -2.79 -4.81 -34.51
CA ASN A 349 -3.38 -6.02 -35.09
C ASN A 349 -2.91 -7.34 -34.47
N ALA A 350 -2.16 -7.32 -33.35
CA ALA A 350 -1.88 -8.53 -32.61
C ALA A 350 -3.18 -9.10 -32.04
N ARG A 351 -3.30 -10.43 -32.11
CA ARG A 351 -4.38 -11.17 -31.46
C ARG A 351 -4.04 -11.38 -30.00
N ILE A 352 -5.00 -11.09 -29.15
CA ILE A 352 -4.86 -11.25 -27.71
C ILE A 352 -6.10 -11.94 -27.14
N THR A 353 -5.91 -12.63 -26.03
CA THR A 353 -7.02 -13.11 -25.19
C THR A 353 -6.94 -12.39 -23.87
N VAL A 354 -8.02 -11.72 -23.46
CA VAL A 354 -8.11 -11.02 -22.17
C VAL A 354 -9.26 -11.64 -21.40
N GLN A 355 -8.98 -12.28 -20.27
CA GLN A 355 -10.01 -12.95 -19.45
C GLN A 355 -10.90 -13.92 -20.27
N GLY A 356 -10.28 -14.71 -21.16
CA GLY A 356 -10.99 -15.66 -22.03
C GLY A 356 -11.67 -15.04 -23.26
N ARG A 357 -11.70 -13.71 -23.41
CA ARG A 357 -12.25 -13.03 -24.58
C ARG A 357 -11.18 -12.75 -25.62
N VAL A 358 -11.37 -13.24 -26.84
CA VAL A 358 -10.42 -13.05 -27.93
C VAL A 358 -10.67 -11.71 -28.62
N GLY A 359 -9.60 -10.97 -28.88
CA GLY A 359 -9.67 -9.66 -29.50
C GLY A 359 -8.40 -9.28 -30.26
N THR A 360 -8.43 -8.07 -30.81
CA THR A 360 -7.37 -7.51 -31.64
C THR A 360 -6.93 -6.16 -31.09
N VAL A 361 -5.61 -5.96 -30.95
CA VAL A 361 -5.03 -4.69 -30.55
C VAL A 361 -5.19 -3.67 -31.68
N LEU A 362 -5.97 -2.61 -31.46
CA LEU A 362 -6.20 -1.54 -32.43
C LEU A 362 -5.15 -0.43 -32.36
N GLY A 363 -4.51 -0.23 -31.21
CA GLY A 363 -3.54 0.84 -30.98
C GLY A 363 -3.10 0.93 -29.52
N PHE A 364 -2.32 1.95 -29.19
CA PHE A 364 -1.74 2.16 -27.87
C PHE A 364 -2.01 3.57 -27.36
N ARG A 365 -2.16 3.74 -26.05
CA ARG A 365 -2.27 5.06 -25.42
C ARG A 365 -1.64 5.03 -24.03
N GLY A 366 -0.55 5.77 -23.87
CA GLY A 366 0.30 5.68 -22.68
C GLY A 366 0.77 4.24 -22.47
N GLY A 367 0.46 3.67 -21.30
CA GLY A 367 0.79 2.29 -20.93
C GLY A 367 -0.29 1.24 -21.25
N TYR A 368 -1.32 1.57 -22.04
CA TYR A 368 -2.48 0.69 -22.27
C TYR A 368 -2.66 0.25 -23.73
N LEU A 369 -3.32 -0.90 -23.91
CA LEU A 369 -3.77 -1.43 -25.20
C LEU A 369 -5.19 -0.96 -25.49
N ARG A 370 -5.45 -0.49 -26.71
CA ARG A 370 -6.80 -0.39 -27.23
C ARG A 370 -7.17 -1.71 -27.89
N THR A 371 -8.19 -2.39 -27.41
CA THR A 371 -8.60 -3.70 -27.92
C THR A 371 -10.01 -3.65 -28.47
N ARG A 372 -10.26 -4.37 -29.56
CA ARG A 372 -11.60 -4.73 -30.02
C ARG A 372 -11.77 -6.23 -29.87
N PHE A 373 -12.76 -6.64 -29.09
CA PHE A 373 -13.10 -8.05 -28.94
C PHE A 373 -13.99 -8.53 -30.08
N ASP A 374 -13.91 -9.82 -30.41
CA ASP A 374 -14.62 -10.39 -31.54
C ASP A 374 -16.12 -10.57 -31.28
N ASP A 375 -16.49 -10.80 -30.02
CA ASP A 375 -17.88 -10.90 -29.56
C ASP A 375 -18.59 -9.55 -29.53
N GLU A 376 -17.85 -8.44 -29.47
CA GLU A 376 -18.36 -7.07 -29.41
C GLU A 376 -17.60 -6.15 -30.38
N PRO A 377 -17.74 -6.32 -31.70
CA PRO A 377 -16.90 -5.65 -32.69
C PRO A 377 -17.08 -4.12 -32.75
N ALA A 378 -18.19 -3.60 -32.23
CA ALA A 378 -18.43 -2.16 -32.09
C ALA A 378 -17.73 -1.55 -30.87
N SER A 379 -17.41 -2.36 -29.86
CA SER A 379 -16.79 -1.92 -28.61
C SER A 379 -15.28 -1.76 -28.75
N ARG A 380 -14.75 -0.74 -28.07
CA ARG A 380 -13.31 -0.48 -27.98
C ARG A 380 -12.97 -0.36 -26.51
N VAL A 381 -12.26 -1.36 -25.98
CA VAL A 381 -11.96 -1.47 -24.55
C VAL A 381 -10.48 -1.18 -24.33
N LEU A 382 -10.16 -0.44 -23.27
CA LEU A 382 -8.79 -0.26 -22.81
C LEU A 382 -8.39 -1.44 -21.93
N CYS A 383 -7.30 -2.12 -22.29
CA CYS A 383 -6.77 -3.26 -21.54
C CYS A 383 -5.37 -2.94 -21.03
N HIS A 384 -5.06 -3.31 -19.79
CA HIS A 384 -3.68 -3.24 -19.28
C HIS A 384 -2.85 -4.37 -19.92
N PRO A 385 -1.61 -4.11 -20.39
CA PRO A 385 -0.84 -5.09 -21.15
C PRO A 385 -0.52 -6.39 -20.41
N THR A 386 -0.47 -6.36 -19.08
CA THR A 386 -0.13 -7.52 -18.22
C THR A 386 -1.32 -8.10 -17.47
N ALA A 387 -2.50 -7.48 -17.51
CA ALA A 387 -3.63 -7.94 -16.69
C ALA A 387 -4.42 -9.06 -17.39
N GLY A 388 -3.97 -10.30 -17.23
CA GLY A 388 -4.64 -11.48 -17.78
C GLY A 388 -4.71 -11.48 -19.31
N VAL A 389 -3.68 -10.92 -19.96
CA VAL A 389 -3.56 -10.83 -21.42
C VAL A 389 -2.62 -11.92 -21.91
N THR A 390 -3.13 -12.84 -22.74
CA THR A 390 -2.31 -13.79 -23.50
C THR A 390 -2.13 -13.27 -24.91
N TYR A 391 -0.88 -13.13 -25.36
CA TYR A 391 -0.57 -12.72 -26.73
C TYR A 391 -0.34 -13.94 -27.62
N ALA A 392 -0.94 -13.94 -28.80
CA ALA A 392 -0.68 -14.97 -29.80
C ALA A 392 0.78 -14.94 -30.26
N GLY A 393 1.41 -16.11 -30.42
CA GLY A 393 2.74 -16.21 -31.01
C GLY A 393 2.78 -15.67 -32.45
N PRO A 394 3.95 -15.25 -32.97
CA PRO A 394 4.11 -14.87 -34.37
C PRO A 394 3.69 -16.02 -35.29
N GLY A 395 2.62 -15.84 -36.06
CA GLY A 395 2.09 -16.87 -36.96
C GLY A 395 1.08 -17.83 -36.33
N GLU A 396 0.89 -17.77 -35.01
CA GLU A 396 -0.14 -18.54 -34.32
C GLU A 396 -1.48 -17.81 -34.47
N ARG A 397 -2.38 -18.36 -35.27
CA ARG A 397 -3.77 -17.91 -35.27
C ARG A 397 -4.40 -18.39 -33.96
N THR A 398 -4.33 -17.57 -32.90
CA THR A 398 -5.09 -17.84 -31.66
C THR A 398 -6.57 -17.96 -31.99
N GLY A 399 -7.06 -19.19 -31.91
CA GLY A 399 -8.47 -19.53 -32.01
C GLY A 399 -9.05 -19.29 -33.40
N GLN A 400 -8.96 -20.31 -34.26
CA GLN A 400 -10.16 -20.67 -34.99
C GLN A 400 -11.19 -20.99 -33.89
N ALA A 401 -12.24 -20.16 -33.75
CA ALA A 401 -13.31 -20.45 -32.81
C ALA A 401 -13.72 -21.93 -33.02
N PRO A 402 -13.89 -22.74 -31.95
CA PRO A 402 -14.34 -24.11 -32.11
C PRO A 402 -15.57 -24.05 -32.99
N THR A 403 -15.47 -24.63 -34.19
CA THR A 403 -16.54 -24.59 -35.17
C THR A 403 -17.69 -25.33 -34.49
N ALA A 404 -18.72 -24.59 -34.08
CA ALA A 404 -19.88 -25.18 -33.44
C ALA A 404 -20.35 -26.31 -34.36
N ALA A 405 -20.31 -27.55 -33.86
CA ALA A 405 -20.73 -28.70 -34.62
C ALA A 405 -22.14 -28.41 -35.17
N PRO A 406 -22.38 -28.56 -36.49
CA PRO A 406 -23.70 -28.29 -37.04
C PRO A 406 -24.73 -29.13 -36.28
N PRO A 407 -25.90 -28.57 -35.94
CA PRO A 407 -26.92 -29.31 -35.19
C PRO A 407 -27.23 -30.60 -35.95
N GLY A 408 -26.96 -31.74 -35.30
CA GLY A 408 -27.15 -33.05 -35.88
C GLY A 408 -28.57 -33.17 -36.43
N ARG A 409 -28.68 -33.39 -37.75
CA ARG A 409 -29.92 -33.77 -38.41
C ARG A 409 -30.51 -34.96 -37.67
N LYS A 410 -31.65 -34.76 -37.00
CA LYS A 410 -32.50 -35.85 -36.53
C LYS A 410 -33.05 -36.54 -37.78
N ASN A 411 -32.47 -37.67 -38.15
CA ASN A 411 -33.08 -38.56 -39.14
C ASN A 411 -34.38 -39.11 -38.55
N GLY A 412 -35.49 -38.78 -39.20
CA GLY A 412 -36.80 -39.31 -38.88
C GLY A 412 -36.81 -40.83 -38.99
N THR A 413 -37.42 -41.47 -38.00
CA THR A 413 -37.86 -42.86 -38.10
C THR A 413 -39.34 -42.82 -38.43
N SER A 414 -39.68 -43.17 -39.67
CA SER A 414 -41.04 -43.54 -40.05
C SER A 414 -41.40 -44.85 -39.36
N ARG A 415 -42.57 -44.89 -38.71
CA ARG A 415 -43.51 -46.01 -38.73
C ARG A 415 -44.92 -45.46 -38.71
#